data_AF-A0A7I0JJ96-F1
#
_entry.id   AF-A0A7I0JJ96-F1
#
_cell.length_a   1.000
_cell.length_b   1.000
_cell.length_c   1.000
_cell.angle_alpha   90.00
_cell.angle_beta   90.00
_cell.angle_gamma   90.00
#
_symmetry.space_group_name_H-M   'P 1'
#
loop_
_entity.id
_entity.type
_entity.pdbx_description
1 polymer ?
#
loop_
_entity_poly.entity_id
_entity_poly.type
_entity_poly.pdbx_seq_one_letter_code
_entity_poly.pdbx_strand_id
1 'polypeptide(L)'
;SAGFTKLHLDTNMACAGDPVALPDETIAARAAELAAIAEAAVARTVGKKPVYIIGTEVPVPGGALEALDHVHVTEPADALRTVEVHRQAFFRLGLDAAFARAVGVVVQPGVEFGNADIIAYAPEKATRLVASLGSMPQFVFEAHSTDYQPAEALAALVRDGFAIL
;
A
#
# COMPACT_ATOMS: atom_id res chain seq x y z
N SER A 1 -20.39 3.73 -13.78
CA SER A 1 -19.46 3.34 -12.71
C SER A 1 -20.17 2.35 -11.79
N ALA A 2 -19.42 1.45 -11.12
CA ALA A 2 -19.99 0.35 -10.33
C ALA A 2 -20.12 0.64 -8.82
N GLY A 3 -19.78 1.85 -8.36
CA GLY A 3 -19.99 2.28 -6.97
C GLY A 3 -18.88 1.91 -5.97
N PHE A 4 -17.72 1.43 -6.42
CA PHE A 4 -16.56 1.19 -5.55
C PHE A 4 -16.08 2.49 -4.89
N THR A 5 -15.85 2.43 -3.57
CA THR A 5 -15.46 3.60 -2.75
C THR A 5 -14.09 3.48 -2.08
N LYS A 6 -13.41 2.33 -2.20
CA LYS A 6 -11.99 2.14 -1.84
C LYS A 6 -11.27 1.70 -3.09
N LEU A 7 -10.24 2.43 -3.49
CA LEU A 7 -9.43 2.14 -4.68
C LEU A 7 -7.96 2.04 -4.26
N HIS A 8 -7.39 0.85 -4.36
CA HIS A 8 -5.94 0.67 -4.27
C HIS A 8 -5.34 0.91 -5.66
N LEU A 9 -4.44 1.87 -5.73
CA LEU A 9 -3.78 2.29 -6.97
C LEU A 9 -2.36 1.74 -7.00
N ASP A 10 -2.23 0.48 -7.41
CA ASP A 10 -0.93 -0.14 -7.64
C ASP A 10 -0.54 -0.08 -9.11
N THR A 11 0.62 0.51 -9.38
CA THR A 11 1.18 0.68 -10.72
C THR A 11 2.69 0.40 -10.74
N ASN A 12 3.15 -0.41 -9.79
CA ASN A 12 4.57 -0.77 -9.60
C ASN A 12 5.12 -1.71 -10.69
N MET A 13 4.26 -2.50 -11.33
CA MET A 13 4.67 -3.52 -12.29
C MET A 13 5.10 -2.88 -13.61
N ALA A 14 6.30 -3.26 -14.07
CA ALA A 14 6.82 -2.87 -15.38
C ALA A 14 5.99 -3.51 -16.51
N CYS A 15 5.61 -2.70 -17.50
CA CYS A 15 4.99 -3.15 -18.74
C CYS A 15 6.05 -3.51 -19.79
N ALA A 16 5.62 -4.10 -20.91
CA ALA A 16 6.52 -4.34 -22.04
C ALA A 16 7.15 -3.01 -22.52
N GLY A 17 8.49 -2.94 -22.48
CA GLY A 17 9.27 -1.76 -22.85
C GLY A 17 9.67 -0.85 -21.68
N ASP A 18 9.14 -1.09 -20.47
CA ASP A 18 9.62 -0.44 -19.25
C ASP A 18 10.98 -1.00 -18.80
N PRO A 19 11.75 -0.24 -18.00
CA PRO A 19 12.88 -0.82 -17.27
C PRO A 19 12.41 -1.93 -16.31
N VAL A 20 13.31 -2.87 -15.99
CA VAL A 20 13.01 -4.03 -15.12
C VAL A 20 12.48 -3.61 -13.75
N ALA A 21 13.00 -2.51 -13.20
CA ALA A 21 12.47 -1.86 -12.01
C ALA A 21 12.03 -0.43 -12.38
N LEU A 22 10.77 -0.10 -12.10
CA LEU A 22 10.26 1.25 -12.34
C LEU A 22 10.81 2.22 -11.28
N PRO A 23 11.19 3.45 -11.66
CA PRO A 23 11.43 4.51 -10.69
C PRO A 23 10.16 4.86 -9.91
N ASP A 24 10.29 5.16 -8.62
CA ASP A 24 9.20 5.58 -7.74
C ASP A 24 8.36 6.72 -8.35
N GLU A 25 8.99 7.69 -9.00
CA GLU A 25 8.30 8.80 -9.65
C GLU A 25 7.39 8.36 -10.81
N THR A 26 7.78 7.28 -11.52
CA THR A 26 6.99 6.71 -12.61
C THR A 26 5.77 5.98 -12.06
N ILE A 27 5.97 5.19 -11.00
CA ILE A 27 4.90 4.51 -10.28
C ILE A 27 3.90 5.55 -9.75
N ALA A 28 4.37 6.55 -9.02
CA ALA A 28 3.53 7.60 -8.47
C ALA A 28 2.78 8.41 -9.55
N ALA A 29 3.41 8.67 -10.70
CA ALA A 29 2.78 9.37 -11.82
C ALA A 29 1.62 8.56 -12.42
N ARG A 30 1.83 7.26 -12.70
CA ARG A 30 0.78 6.34 -13.15
C ARG A 30 -0.34 6.24 -12.10
N ALA A 31 0.06 6.14 -10.83
CA ALA A 31 -0.71 6.43 -9.62
C ALA A 31 -1.77 7.53 -9.79
N ALA A 32 -1.25 8.74 -9.96
CA ALA A 32 -2.03 9.97 -10.04
C ALA A 32 -2.90 10.03 -11.31
N GLU A 33 -2.44 9.49 -12.44
CA GLU A 33 -3.23 9.41 -13.67
C GLU A 33 -4.49 8.56 -13.49
N LEU A 34 -4.38 7.40 -12.84
CA LEU A 34 -5.55 6.57 -12.51
C LEU A 34 -6.50 7.29 -11.55
N ALA A 35 -5.97 7.99 -10.55
CA ALA A 35 -6.78 8.82 -9.65
C ALA A 35 -7.53 9.94 -10.40
N ALA A 36 -6.89 10.62 -11.35
CA ALA A 36 -7.54 11.65 -12.17
C ALA A 36 -8.75 11.09 -12.94
N ILE A 37 -8.58 9.90 -13.54
CA ILE A 37 -9.65 9.21 -14.27
C ILE A 37 -10.78 8.82 -13.31
N ALA A 38 -10.46 8.29 -12.13
CA ALA A 38 -11.45 7.93 -11.12
C ALA A 38 -12.26 9.15 -10.64
N GLU A 39 -11.61 10.27 -10.35
CA GLU A 39 -12.27 11.52 -9.96
C GLU A 39 -13.19 12.04 -11.07
N ALA A 40 -12.72 12.04 -12.32
CA ALA A 40 -13.50 12.49 -13.48
C ALA A 40 -14.72 11.58 -13.74
N ALA A 41 -14.60 10.28 -13.48
CA ALA A 41 -15.71 9.34 -13.61
C ALA A 41 -16.76 9.54 -12.51
N VAL A 42 -16.33 9.74 -11.26
CA VAL A 42 -17.26 9.95 -10.13
C VAL A 42 -17.96 11.30 -10.21
N ALA A 43 -17.30 12.36 -10.69
CA ALA A 43 -17.90 13.68 -10.88
C ALA A 43 -19.13 13.68 -11.81
N ARG A 44 -19.27 12.65 -12.68
CA ARG A 44 -20.42 12.47 -13.58
C ARG A 44 -21.55 11.67 -12.94
N THR A 45 -21.44 11.34 -11.66
CA THR A 45 -22.38 10.47 -10.93
C THR A 45 -22.74 11.08 -9.58
N VAL A 46 -23.84 10.63 -8.97
CA VAL A 46 -24.25 11.03 -7.61
C VAL A 46 -23.55 10.16 -6.54
N GLY A 47 -22.49 9.45 -6.92
CA GLY A 47 -21.78 8.51 -6.05
C GLY A 47 -20.88 9.20 -5.02
N LYS A 48 -20.54 8.47 -3.95
CA LYS A 48 -19.51 8.90 -3.00
C LYS A 48 -18.15 8.93 -3.69
N LYS A 49 -17.35 9.96 -3.39
CA LYS A 49 -15.94 9.98 -3.81
C LYS A 49 -15.17 8.85 -3.14
N PRO A 50 -14.25 8.19 -3.85
CA PRO A 50 -13.48 7.10 -3.28
C PRO A 50 -12.43 7.64 -2.30
N VAL A 51 -12.02 6.76 -1.39
CA VAL A 51 -10.74 6.84 -0.70
C VAL A 51 -9.70 6.01 -1.46
N TYR A 52 -8.44 6.39 -1.31
CA TYR A 52 -7.33 5.79 -2.03
C TYR A 52 -6.37 5.07 -1.09
N ILE A 53 -5.81 3.98 -1.58
CA ILE A 53 -4.65 3.30 -1.00
C ILE A 53 -3.54 3.37 -2.04
N ILE A 54 -2.33 3.67 -1.60
CA ILE A 54 -1.14 3.78 -2.45
C ILE A 54 -0.07 2.78 -2.00
N GLY A 55 0.99 2.66 -2.80
CA GLY A 55 2.07 1.72 -2.50
C GLY A 55 1.70 0.28 -2.85
N THR A 56 2.63 -0.59 -2.53
CA THR A 56 2.62 -2.00 -2.89
C THR A 56 3.55 -2.72 -1.93
N GLU A 57 3.34 -4.00 -1.76
CA GLU A 57 4.22 -4.92 -1.08
C GLU A 57 5.29 -5.41 -2.07
N VAL A 58 6.55 -5.23 -1.70
CA VAL A 58 7.69 -5.74 -2.46
C VAL A 58 8.50 -6.66 -1.56
N PRO A 59 8.73 -7.93 -1.94
CA PRO A 59 8.28 -8.58 -3.17
C PRO A 59 6.76 -8.81 -3.23
N VAL A 60 6.23 -8.93 -4.46
CA VAL A 60 4.80 -9.19 -4.75
C VAL A 60 4.32 -10.41 -3.95
N PRO A 61 3.15 -10.37 -3.30
CA PRO A 61 2.66 -11.44 -2.46
C PRO A 61 2.00 -12.51 -3.33
N GLY A 62 2.00 -13.72 -2.82
CA GLY A 62 1.39 -14.86 -3.50
C GLY A 62 2.41 -15.89 -3.90
N GLY A 63 2.56 -16.90 -3.04
CA GLY A 63 3.13 -18.19 -3.39
C GLY A 63 4.58 -18.11 -3.85
N ALA A 64 5.47 -17.75 -2.92
CA ALA A 64 6.88 -18.00 -3.12
C ALA A 64 7.07 -19.49 -3.49
N LEU A 65 7.39 -19.73 -4.77
CA LEU A 65 7.84 -21.03 -5.28
C LEU A 65 9.22 -21.39 -4.68
N GLU A 66 9.88 -20.41 -4.07
CA GLU A 66 11.11 -20.55 -3.30
C GLU A 66 10.77 -20.49 -1.80
N ALA A 67 11.52 -21.23 -0.98
CA ALA A 67 11.29 -21.30 0.46
C ALA A 67 11.11 -19.89 1.08
N LEU A 68 10.21 -19.79 2.06
CA LEU A 68 9.86 -18.60 2.87
C LEU A 68 11.04 -18.01 3.68
N ASP A 69 12.28 -18.13 3.20
CA ASP A 69 13.45 -17.96 4.04
C ASP A 69 13.56 -16.52 4.56
N HIS A 70 13.17 -15.48 3.81
CA HIS A 70 13.22 -14.11 4.32
C HIS A 70 12.13 -13.18 3.76
N VAL A 71 11.03 -13.01 4.50
CA VAL A 71 10.15 -11.84 4.33
C VAL A 71 10.82 -10.63 4.99
N HIS A 72 11.05 -9.59 4.18
CA HIS A 72 11.65 -8.35 4.62
C HIS A 72 10.55 -7.35 5.01
N VAL A 73 10.59 -6.89 6.26
CA VAL A 73 9.74 -5.78 6.71
C VAL A 73 10.12 -4.54 5.91
N THR A 74 9.12 -3.81 5.40
CA THR A 74 9.36 -2.55 4.67
C THR A 74 10.17 -1.58 5.52
N GLU A 75 11.21 -0.98 4.95
CA GLU A 75 11.99 0.02 5.68
C GLU A 75 11.19 1.32 5.82
N PRO A 76 11.31 2.04 6.95
CA PRO A 76 10.60 3.30 7.20
C PRO A 76 10.82 4.34 6.10
N ALA A 77 12.05 4.40 5.57
CA ALA A 77 12.41 5.37 4.53
C ALA A 77 11.62 5.12 3.24
N ASP A 78 11.37 3.87 2.88
CA ASP A 78 10.65 3.50 1.65
C ASP A 78 9.16 3.80 1.77
N ALA A 79 8.56 3.57 2.93
CA ALA A 79 7.17 3.96 3.21
C ALA A 79 6.99 5.48 3.11
N LEU A 80 7.87 6.26 3.75
CA LEU A 80 7.84 7.72 3.71
C LEU A 80 8.09 8.27 2.30
N ARG A 81 9.06 7.67 1.58
CA ARG A 81 9.38 7.99 0.19
C ARG A 81 8.17 7.78 -0.70
N THR A 82 7.50 6.63 -0.57
CA THR A 82 6.28 6.27 -1.31
C THR A 82 5.20 7.33 -1.14
N VAL A 83 4.90 7.71 0.11
CA VAL A 83 3.89 8.75 0.39
C VAL A 83 4.29 10.07 -0.25
N GLU A 84 5.54 10.49 -0.12
CA GLU A 84 6.01 11.77 -0.63
C GLU A 84 5.98 11.86 -2.17
N VAL A 85 6.43 10.81 -2.88
CA VAL A 85 6.39 10.83 -4.35
C VAL A 85 4.96 10.83 -4.88
N HIS A 86 4.03 10.11 -4.22
CA HIS A 86 2.62 10.12 -4.59
C HIS A 86 1.99 11.48 -4.30
N ARG A 87 2.30 12.10 -3.16
CA ARG A 87 1.85 13.45 -2.84
C ARG A 87 2.27 14.44 -3.94
N GLN A 88 3.52 14.39 -4.36
CA GLN A 88 4.05 15.24 -5.44
C GLN A 88 3.39 14.94 -6.80
N ALA A 89 3.17 13.66 -7.13
CA ALA A 89 2.51 13.28 -8.39
C ALA A 89 1.06 13.76 -8.45
N PHE A 90 0.29 13.59 -7.36
CA PHE A 90 -1.08 14.08 -7.27
C PHE A 90 -1.14 15.61 -7.34
N PHE A 91 -0.24 16.30 -6.63
CA PHE A 91 -0.13 17.76 -6.66
C PHE A 91 0.13 18.29 -8.08
N ARG A 92 1.02 17.66 -8.85
CA ARG A 92 1.32 18.05 -10.24
C ARG A 92 0.10 17.99 -11.16
N LEU A 93 -0.90 17.17 -10.84
CA LEU A 93 -2.16 17.06 -11.59
C LEU A 93 -3.31 17.86 -10.95
N GLY A 94 -3.06 18.66 -9.91
CA GLY A 94 -4.09 19.41 -9.18
C GLY A 94 -5.05 18.52 -8.38
N LEU A 95 -4.60 17.33 -7.96
CA LEU A 95 -5.40 16.33 -7.27
C LEU A 95 -5.27 16.39 -5.74
N ASP A 96 -4.93 17.55 -5.16
CA ASP A 96 -4.78 17.75 -3.71
C ASP A 96 -5.98 17.22 -2.90
N ALA A 97 -7.20 17.52 -3.37
CA ALA A 97 -8.41 17.06 -2.71
C ALA A 97 -8.59 15.53 -2.80
N ALA A 98 -8.09 14.88 -3.87
CA ALA A 98 -8.11 13.43 -3.99
C ALA A 98 -7.04 12.78 -3.12
N PHE A 99 -5.83 13.36 -3.09
CA PHE A 99 -4.76 12.90 -2.21
C PHE A 99 -5.10 13.08 -0.73
N ALA A 100 -5.87 14.11 -0.35
CA ALA A 100 -6.44 14.26 0.99
C ALA A 100 -7.38 13.09 1.40
N ARG A 101 -7.81 12.26 0.44
CA ARG A 101 -8.56 11.01 0.65
C ARG A 101 -7.71 9.75 0.40
N ALA A 102 -6.41 9.88 0.17
CA ALA A 102 -5.50 8.76 0.35
C ALA A 102 -5.38 8.49 1.85
N VAL A 103 -5.76 7.30 2.29
CA VAL A 103 -5.90 6.96 3.72
C VAL A 103 -5.03 5.79 4.14
N GLY A 104 -4.47 5.05 3.19
CA GLY A 104 -3.62 3.90 3.48
C GLY A 104 -2.43 3.80 2.55
N VAL A 105 -1.36 3.22 3.07
CA VAL A 105 -0.19 2.82 2.29
C VAL A 105 0.06 1.34 2.52
N VAL A 106 0.20 0.58 1.44
CA VAL A 106 0.52 -0.84 1.51
C VAL A 106 1.99 -1.01 1.85
N VAL A 107 2.28 -1.86 2.83
CA VAL A 107 3.62 -2.19 3.32
C VAL A 107 3.68 -3.66 3.74
N GLN A 108 4.89 -4.21 3.86
CA GLN A 108 5.13 -5.57 4.33
C GLN A 108 5.49 -5.54 5.84
N PRO A 109 4.61 -5.99 6.76
CA PRO A 109 4.88 -6.02 8.21
C PRO A 109 5.71 -7.22 8.69
N GLY A 110 6.10 -8.12 7.79
CA GLY A 110 6.75 -9.39 8.14
C GLY A 110 5.75 -10.54 8.30
N VAL A 111 4.66 -10.55 7.51
CA VAL A 111 3.68 -11.63 7.46
C VAL A 111 3.63 -12.21 6.06
N GLU A 112 3.52 -13.54 5.98
CA GLU A 112 3.37 -14.27 4.72
C GLU A 112 2.93 -15.70 5.02
N PHE A 113 2.44 -16.39 4.00
CA PHE A 113 2.21 -17.83 4.05
C PHE A 113 2.65 -18.51 2.76
N GLY A 114 3.17 -19.73 2.89
CA GLY A 114 3.51 -20.61 1.78
C GLY A 114 2.59 -21.82 1.73
N ASN A 115 2.99 -22.84 0.98
CA ASN A 115 2.17 -24.06 0.83
C ASN A 115 1.98 -24.85 2.14
N ALA A 116 2.95 -24.80 3.06
CA ALA A 116 2.95 -25.61 4.29
C ALA A 116 3.36 -24.83 5.55
N ASP A 117 3.67 -23.54 5.41
CA ASP A 117 4.35 -22.74 6.42
C ASP A 117 3.75 -21.34 6.51
N ILE A 118 3.77 -20.75 7.70
CA ILE A 118 3.22 -19.42 8.00
C ILE A 118 4.31 -18.61 8.70
N ILE A 119 4.54 -17.38 8.22
CA ILE A 119 5.35 -16.38 8.94
C ILE A 119 4.39 -15.52 9.75
N ALA A 120 4.35 -15.77 11.06
CA ALA A 120 3.52 -15.02 11.98
C ALA A 120 4.07 -13.60 12.21
N TYR A 121 3.16 -12.64 12.40
CA TYR A 121 3.53 -11.26 12.75
C TYR A 121 4.36 -11.20 14.04
N ALA A 122 5.50 -10.51 13.96
CA ALA A 122 6.43 -10.30 15.05
C ALA A 122 6.59 -8.78 15.32
N PRO A 123 5.87 -8.20 16.29
CA PRO A 123 5.84 -6.75 16.54
C PRO A 123 7.22 -6.09 16.69
N GLU A 124 8.16 -6.81 17.31
CA GLU A 124 9.53 -6.36 17.51
C GLU A 124 10.28 -6.10 16.20
N LYS A 125 9.94 -6.81 15.11
CA LYS A 125 10.54 -6.61 13.79
C LYS A 125 9.96 -5.39 13.07
N ALA A 126 8.68 -5.09 13.30
CA ALA A 126 7.97 -3.99 12.65
C ALA A 126 8.08 -2.64 13.40
N THR A 127 8.69 -2.60 14.59
CA THR A 127 8.73 -1.40 15.45
C THR A 127 9.20 -0.13 14.73
N ARG A 128 10.25 -0.22 13.89
CA ARG A 128 10.75 0.92 13.12
C ARG A 128 9.75 1.38 12.06
N LEU A 129 9.14 0.44 11.34
CA LEU A 129 8.12 0.72 10.33
C LEU A 129 6.89 1.37 10.97
N VAL A 130 6.40 0.82 12.08
CA VAL A 130 5.28 1.35 12.86
C VAL A 130 5.55 2.79 13.31
N ALA A 131 6.76 3.09 13.81
CA ALA A 131 7.12 4.43 14.21
C ALA A 131 7.04 5.48 13.07
N SER A 132 7.16 5.05 11.80
CA SER A 132 7.08 5.97 10.66
C SER A 132 5.69 6.57 10.45
N LEU A 133 4.62 5.92 10.94
CA LEU A 133 3.24 6.47 10.93
C LEU A 133 3.16 7.84 11.59
N GLY A 134 4.01 8.10 12.61
CA GLY A 134 4.08 9.40 13.28
C GLY A 134 4.46 10.56 12.34
N SER A 135 5.11 10.28 11.21
CA SER A 135 5.46 11.28 10.19
C SER A 135 4.41 11.41 9.08
N MET A 136 3.39 10.56 9.07
CA MET A 136 2.34 10.52 8.05
C MET A 136 0.95 10.33 8.70
N PRO A 137 0.50 11.29 9.53
CA PRO A 137 -0.71 11.15 10.37
C PRO A 137 -2.03 10.98 9.60
N GLN A 138 -2.01 11.20 8.28
CA GLN A 138 -3.14 10.95 7.39
C GLN A 138 -3.36 9.45 7.12
N PHE A 139 -2.31 8.63 7.26
CA PHE A 139 -2.28 7.26 6.77
C PHE A 139 -2.39 6.24 7.90
N VAL A 140 -3.04 5.12 7.60
CA VAL A 140 -2.83 3.83 8.27
C VAL A 140 -2.02 2.92 7.34
N PHE A 141 -1.48 1.82 7.86
CA PHE A 141 -0.96 0.77 7.01
C PHE A 141 -2.06 -0.17 6.55
N GLU A 142 -1.97 -0.60 5.31
CA GLU A 142 -2.68 -1.76 4.77
C GLU A 142 -1.68 -2.90 4.63
N ALA A 143 -1.99 -4.06 5.23
CA ALA A 143 -1.17 -5.26 5.14
C ALA A 143 -1.93 -6.31 4.35
N HIS A 144 -1.27 -6.93 3.38
CA HIS A 144 -1.79 -8.05 2.60
C HIS A 144 -1.22 -9.37 3.13
N SER A 145 -1.68 -10.51 2.60
CA SER A 145 -1.27 -11.85 3.03
C SER A 145 -1.39 -12.10 4.54
N THR A 146 -2.41 -11.51 5.18
CA THR A 146 -2.67 -11.66 6.62
C THR A 146 -3.43 -12.96 6.95
N ASP A 147 -3.71 -13.79 5.94
CA ASP A 147 -4.34 -15.09 6.09
C ASP A 147 -3.54 -16.01 7.04
N TYR A 148 -4.28 -16.90 7.71
CA TYR A 148 -3.76 -17.92 8.64
C TYR A 148 -3.00 -17.38 9.88
N GLN A 149 -2.92 -16.07 10.05
CA GLN A 149 -2.37 -15.47 11.27
C GLN A 149 -3.23 -15.83 12.49
N PRO A 150 -2.61 -16.16 13.64
CA PRO A 150 -3.34 -16.31 14.90
C PRO A 150 -4.13 -15.05 15.26
N ALA A 151 -5.22 -15.20 16.01
CA ALA A 151 -6.07 -14.07 16.38
C ALA A 151 -5.31 -12.97 17.16
N GLU A 152 -4.35 -13.37 18.00
CA GLU A 152 -3.45 -12.48 18.72
C GLU A 152 -2.50 -11.70 17.80
N ALA A 153 -2.07 -12.30 16.68
CA ALA A 153 -1.22 -11.65 15.69
C ALA A 153 -2.02 -10.62 14.88
N LEU A 154 -3.25 -10.94 14.48
CA LEU A 154 -4.18 -9.99 13.83
C LEU A 154 -4.50 -8.81 14.77
N ALA A 155 -4.74 -9.07 16.05
CA ALA A 155 -4.97 -8.00 17.03
C ALA A 155 -3.73 -7.12 17.23
N ALA A 156 -2.53 -7.70 17.22
CA ALA A 156 -1.28 -6.97 17.30
C ALA A 156 -1.05 -6.10 16.05
N LEU A 157 -1.33 -6.61 14.85
CA LEU A 157 -1.28 -5.84 13.60
C LEU A 157 -2.16 -4.58 13.68
N VAL A 158 -3.43 -4.73 14.07
CA VAL A 158 -4.36 -3.59 14.21
C VAL A 158 -3.84 -2.58 15.23
N ARG A 159 -3.37 -3.03 16.40
CA ARG A 159 -2.83 -2.16 17.45
C ARG A 159 -1.63 -1.36 16.97
N ASP A 160 -0.80 -1.96 16.13
CA ASP A 160 0.45 -1.37 15.65
C ASP A 160 0.25 -0.49 14.39
N GLY A 161 -0.99 -0.30 13.93
CA GLY A 161 -1.34 0.63 12.86
C GLY A 161 -1.57 0.01 11.49
N PHE A 162 -1.49 -1.33 11.37
CA PHE A 162 -1.96 -2.09 10.22
C PHE A 162 -3.48 -2.27 10.35
N ALA A 163 -4.22 -1.21 10.07
CA ALA A 163 -5.65 -1.12 10.35
C ALA A 163 -6.55 -1.70 9.23
N ILE A 164 -5.95 -2.03 8.08
CA ILE A 164 -6.60 -2.76 6.99
C ILE A 164 -5.82 -4.05 6.79
N LEU A 165 -6.48 -5.19 6.98
CA LEU A 165 -5.93 -6.55 6.95
C LEU A 165 -6.61 -7.41 5.89
#